data_AF-A0A5R9NYJ6-F1
#
_entry.id   AF-A0A5R9NYJ6-F1
#
_cell.length_a   1.000
_cell.length_b   1.000
_cell.length_c   1.000
_cell.angle_alpha   90.00
_cell.angle_beta   90.00
_cell.angle_gamma   90.00
#
_symmetry.space_group_name_H-M   'P 1'
#
loop_
_entity.id
_entity.type
_entity.pdbx_description
1 polymer ?
#
loop_
_entity_poly.entity_id
_entity_poly.type
_entity_poly.pdbx_seq_one_letter_code
_entity_poly.pdbx_strand_id
1 'polypeptide(L)'
;MKLPVAAAVICSLTVVVSAQEQKRRVPRYHFFHCTAVHRILAEAYKQIGDKVSEAVQREKADRRYQEGKKDLIEVGKDPSEAEGRVRKYVDKIIGELEADPGKIRVFVFGCNE
;
A
#
# COMPACT_ATOMS: atom_id res chain seq x y z
N MET A 1 16.66 -39.47 -34.54
CA MET A 1 16.40 -38.05 -34.90
C MET A 1 15.91 -37.34 -33.66
N LYS A 2 16.61 -36.27 -33.25
CA LYS A 2 16.44 -35.57 -31.97
C LYS A 2 15.33 -34.52 -32.12
N LEU A 3 14.21 -34.71 -31.41
CA LEU A 3 13.18 -33.68 -31.27
C LEU A 3 13.80 -32.45 -30.60
N PRO A 4 13.58 -31.23 -31.12
CA PRO A 4 14.27 -30.05 -30.62
C PRO A 4 13.70 -29.66 -29.26
N VAL A 5 14.58 -29.61 -28.26
CA VAL A 5 14.37 -29.14 -26.88
C VAL A 5 13.80 -27.71 -26.82
N ALA A 6 13.75 -27.00 -27.95
CA ALA A 6 13.21 -25.65 -28.07
C ALA A 6 11.70 -25.52 -27.78
N ALA A 7 10.89 -26.55 -28.06
CA ALA A 7 9.43 -26.44 -27.90
C ALA A 7 8.97 -26.40 -26.42
N ALA A 8 9.72 -27.04 -25.52
CA ALA A 8 9.40 -27.09 -24.09
C ALA A 8 9.71 -25.76 -23.37
N VAL A 9 10.72 -25.02 -23.83
CA VAL A 9 11.15 -23.74 -23.25
C VAL A 9 10.15 -22.62 -23.59
N ILE A 10 9.57 -22.64 -24.78
CA ILE A 10 8.61 -21.61 -25.22
C ILE A 10 7.27 -21.75 -24.50
N CYS A 11 6.82 -22.98 -24.22
CA CYS A 11 5.58 -23.22 -23.47
C CYS A 11 5.69 -22.87 -21.97
N SER A 12 6.91 -22.83 -21.42
CA SER A 12 7.13 -22.48 -20.01
C SER A 12 7.31 -20.97 -19.78
N LEU A 13 7.68 -20.19 -20.80
CA LEU A 13 7.84 -18.74 -20.69
C LEU A 13 6.51 -17.97 -20.65
N THR A 14 5.46 -18.48 -21.32
CA THR A 14 4.16 -17.80 -21.40
C THR A 14 3.41 -17.80 -20.07
N VAL A 15 3.59 -18.84 -19.24
CA VAL A 15 2.91 -18.97 -17.93
C VAL A 15 3.48 -18.00 -16.90
N VAL A 16 4.78 -17.68 -16.95
CA VAL A 16 5.43 -16.79 -15.98
C VAL A 16 5.02 -15.33 -16.18
N VAL A 17 4.84 -14.90 -17.44
CA VAL A 17 4.39 -13.54 -17.76
C VAL A 17 2.96 -13.29 -17.26
N SER A 18 2.07 -14.29 -17.41
CA SER A 18 0.69 -14.17 -16.92
C SER A 18 0.55 -14.03 -15.39
N ALA A 19 1.50 -14.57 -14.61
CA ALA A 19 1.45 -14.48 -13.15
C ALA A 19 1.90 -13.12 -12.60
N GLN A 20 2.83 -12.43 -13.27
CA GLN A 20 3.26 -11.09 -12.87
C GLN A 20 2.24 -10.01 -13.27
N GLU A 21 1.57 -10.18 -14.41
CA GLU A 21 0.70 -9.15 -14.97
C GLU A 21 -0.69 -9.12 -14.32
N GLN A 22 -1.15 -10.25 -13.75
CA GLN A 22 -2.47 -10.36 -13.11
C GLN A 22 -2.52 -9.87 -11.65
N LYS A 23 -1.37 -9.59 -11.01
CA LYS A 23 -1.30 -9.30 -9.55
C LYS A 23 -1.59 -7.84 -9.16
N ARG A 24 -1.38 -6.84 -10.01
CA ARG A 24 -1.62 -5.44 -9.64
C ARG A 24 -3.07 -5.00 -9.90
N ARG A 25 -4.01 -5.55 -9.13
CA ARG A 25 -5.33 -4.91 -8.97
C ARG A 25 -5.29 -3.72 -8.01
N VAL A 26 -4.28 -3.66 -7.15
CA VAL A 26 -4.09 -2.57 -6.21
C VAL A 26 -3.24 -1.47 -6.87
N PRO A 27 -3.70 -0.20 -6.88
CA PRO A 27 -2.90 0.90 -7.38
C PRO A 27 -1.53 0.94 -6.70
N ARG A 28 -0.49 1.25 -7.47
CA ARG A 28 0.88 1.25 -6.96
C ARG A 28 0.98 2.14 -5.71
N TYR A 29 1.54 1.60 -4.63
CA TYR A 29 1.75 2.29 -3.34
C TYR A 29 0.48 2.68 -2.57
N HIS A 30 -0.68 2.13 -2.95
CA HIS A 30 -1.94 2.35 -2.23
C HIS A 30 -1.85 2.00 -0.74
N PHE A 31 -1.15 0.91 -0.39
CA PHE A 31 -0.91 0.52 1.00
C PHE A 31 -0.21 1.61 1.82
N PHE A 32 0.78 2.30 1.25
CA PHE A 32 1.49 3.37 1.95
C PHE A 32 0.66 4.64 2.09
N HIS A 33 -0.17 4.95 1.08
CA HIS A 33 -1.17 6.01 1.20
C HIS A 33 -2.12 5.73 2.37
N CYS A 34 -2.68 4.52 2.44
CA CYS A 34 -3.63 4.18 3.51
C CYS A 34 -3.00 4.05 4.89
N THR A 35 -1.74 3.60 4.95
CA THR A 35 -0.95 3.70 6.19
C THR A 35 -0.89 5.14 6.69
N ALA A 36 -0.61 6.11 5.80
CA ALA A 36 -0.53 7.51 6.16
C ALA A 36 -1.89 8.06 6.64
N VAL A 37 -2.99 7.76 5.93
CA VAL A 37 -4.35 8.16 6.32
C VAL A 37 -4.67 7.66 7.74
N HIS A 38 -4.46 6.38 8.01
CA HIS A 38 -4.75 5.80 9.31
C HIS A 38 -3.84 6.34 10.44
N ARG A 39 -2.56 6.63 10.17
CA ARG A 39 -1.69 7.31 11.15
C ARG A 39 -2.19 8.71 11.50
N ILE A 40 -2.63 9.48 10.50
CA ILE A 40 -3.20 10.82 10.72
C ILE A 40 -4.46 10.75 11.58
N LEU A 41 -5.36 9.80 11.29
CA LEU A 41 -6.57 9.59 12.08
C LEU A 41 -6.26 9.14 13.51
N ALA A 42 -5.28 8.24 13.68
CA ALA A 42 -4.86 7.79 15.01
C ALA A 42 -4.38 8.98 15.87
N GLU A 43 -3.54 9.86 15.32
CA GLU A 43 -3.09 11.04 16.06
C GLU A 43 -4.23 12.05 16.30
N ALA A 44 -5.19 12.18 15.38
CA ALA A 44 -6.39 12.99 15.60
C ALA A 44 -7.26 12.45 16.76
N TYR A 45 -7.49 11.13 16.81
CA TYR A 45 -8.24 10.49 17.91
C TYR A 45 -7.52 10.59 19.25
N LYS A 46 -6.20 10.44 19.24
CA LYS A 46 -5.35 10.64 20.42
C LYS A 46 -5.48 12.06 20.99
N GLN A 47 -5.50 13.08 20.12
CA GLN A 47 -5.65 14.48 20.55
C GLN A 47 -6.96 14.76 21.27
N ILE A 48 -8.04 14.05 20.91
CA ILE A 48 -9.36 14.18 21.55
C ILE A 48 -9.60 13.17 22.69
N GLY A 49 -8.61 12.32 22.98
CA GLY A 49 -8.68 11.32 24.06
C GLY A 49 -9.48 10.05 23.73
N ASP A 50 -9.84 9.82 22.47
CA ASP A 50 -10.53 8.59 22.04
C ASP A 50 -9.54 7.44 21.81
N LYS A 51 -9.27 6.71 22.89
CA LYS A 51 -8.31 5.60 22.90
C LYS A 51 -8.76 4.40 22.05
N VAL A 52 -10.07 4.17 21.91
CA VAL A 52 -10.59 3.03 21.15
C VAL A 52 -10.38 3.28 19.67
N SER A 53 -10.80 4.45 19.19
CA SER A 53 -10.62 4.81 17.79
C SER A 53 -9.14 4.97 17.44
N GLU A 54 -8.32 5.54 18.33
CA GLU A 54 -6.86 5.58 18.13
C GLU A 54 -6.29 4.17 17.90
N ALA A 55 -6.59 3.21 18.78
CA ALA A 55 -6.07 1.85 18.69
C ALA A 55 -6.48 1.17 17.38
N VAL A 56 -7.74 1.30 16.99
CA VAL A 56 -8.26 0.76 15.72
C VAL A 56 -7.51 1.34 14.52
N GLN A 57 -7.28 2.66 14.50
CA GLN A 57 -6.56 3.29 13.40
C GLN A 57 -5.07 2.88 13.37
N ARG A 58 -4.42 2.72 14.53
CA ARG A 58 -3.04 2.20 14.59
C ARG A 58 -2.92 0.78 14.07
N GLU A 59 -3.87 -0.09 14.41
CA GLU A 59 -3.91 -1.47 13.90
C GLU A 59 -4.07 -1.50 12.37
N LYS A 60 -5.02 -0.72 11.83
CA LYS A 60 -5.20 -0.58 10.38
C LYS A 60 -3.94 -0.05 9.70
N ALA A 61 -3.29 0.95 10.29
CA ALA A 61 -2.05 1.50 9.76
C ALA A 61 -0.94 0.44 9.72
N ASP A 62 -0.72 -0.33 10.78
CA ASP A 62 0.30 -1.37 10.79
C ASP A 62 0.01 -2.47 9.76
N ARG A 63 -1.24 -2.94 9.69
CA ARG A 63 -1.63 -3.97 8.71
C ARG A 63 -1.32 -3.52 7.27
N ARG A 64 -1.72 -2.30 6.91
CA ARG A 64 -1.42 -1.72 5.58
C ARG A 64 0.08 -1.51 5.38
N TYR A 65 0.83 -1.14 6.41
CA TYR A 65 2.28 -0.98 6.33
C TYR A 65 2.97 -2.31 6.01
N GLN A 66 2.57 -3.41 6.67
CA GLN A 66 3.11 -4.74 6.39
C GLN A 66 2.73 -5.22 4.99
N GLU A 67 1.50 -4.97 4.53
CA GLU A 67 1.07 -5.25 3.15
C GLU A 67 1.94 -4.47 2.13
N GLY A 68 2.19 -3.19 2.39
CA GLY A 68 3.06 -2.36 1.54
C GLY A 68 4.51 -2.86 1.51
N LYS A 69 5.07 -3.30 2.64
CA LYS A 69 6.41 -3.92 2.67
C LYS A 69 6.47 -5.20 1.86
N LYS A 70 5.44 -6.05 1.93
CA LYS A 70 5.33 -7.24 1.08
C LYS A 70 5.25 -6.86 -0.40
N ASP A 71 4.44 -5.87 -0.76
CA ASP A 71 4.35 -5.36 -2.14
C ASP A 71 5.71 -4.87 -2.67
N LEU A 72 6.51 -4.17 -1.85
CA LEU A 72 7.86 -3.76 -2.24
C LEU A 72 8.74 -4.97 -2.60
N ILE A 73 8.73 -6.01 -1.76
CA ILE A 73 9.50 -7.23 -2.00
C ILE A 73 9.04 -7.90 -3.30
N GLU A 74 7.71 -8.03 -3.50
CA GLU A 74 7.15 -8.65 -4.71
C GLU A 74 7.54 -7.93 -6.00
N VAL A 75 7.78 -6.61 -5.94
CA VAL A 75 8.15 -5.78 -7.08
C VAL A 75 9.66 -5.52 -7.17
N GLY A 76 10.48 -6.27 -6.41
CA GLY A 76 11.94 -6.20 -6.44
C GLY A 76 12.53 -4.93 -5.81
N LYS A 77 11.83 -4.33 -4.84
CA LYS A 77 12.26 -3.14 -4.11
C LYS A 77 12.63 -3.45 -2.67
N ASP A 78 13.47 -2.60 -2.09
CA ASP A 78 13.87 -2.73 -0.69
C ASP A 78 12.70 -2.35 0.25
N PRO A 79 12.25 -3.24 1.15
CA PRO A 79 11.23 -2.93 2.15
C PRO A 79 11.64 -1.82 3.14
N SER A 80 12.92 -1.47 3.26
CA SER A 80 13.40 -0.34 4.06
C SER A 80 12.89 1.01 3.54
N GLU A 81 12.53 1.10 2.25
CA GLU A 81 11.95 2.31 1.65
C GLU A 81 10.53 2.62 2.18
N ALA A 82 9.87 1.67 2.84
CA ALA A 82 8.47 1.77 3.23
C ALA A 82 8.18 3.02 4.08
N GLU A 83 9.01 3.31 5.08
CA GLU A 83 8.78 4.46 5.97
C GLU A 83 8.94 5.79 5.22
N GLY A 84 9.92 5.90 4.32
CA GLY A 84 10.08 7.10 3.48
C GLY A 84 8.87 7.32 2.56
N ARG A 85 8.27 6.23 2.06
CA ARG A 85 7.04 6.30 1.25
C ARG A 85 5.84 6.74 2.06
N VAL A 86 5.65 6.21 3.27
CA VAL A 86 4.58 6.64 4.17
C VAL A 86 4.73 8.12 4.53
N ARG A 87 5.93 8.57 4.91
CA ARG A 87 6.17 9.98 5.26
C ARG A 87 5.79 10.92 4.12
N LYS A 88 6.17 10.61 2.88
CA LYS A 88 5.79 11.39 1.71
C LYS A 88 4.27 11.53 1.56
N TYR A 89 3.51 10.48 1.88
CA TYR A 89 2.04 10.56 1.85
C TYR A 89 1.48 11.32 3.05
N VAL A 90 2.07 11.19 4.25
CA VAL A 90 1.68 11.99 5.43
C VAL A 90 1.79 13.47 5.11
N ASP A 91 2.97 13.92 4.64
CA ASP A 91 3.21 15.33 4.33
C ASP A 91 2.23 15.85 3.27
N LYS A 92 2.00 15.05 2.22
CA LYS A 92 1.04 15.38 1.16
C LYS A 92 -0.39 15.51 1.70
N ILE A 93 -0.86 14.53 2.48
CA ILE A 93 -2.22 14.51 3.00
C ILE A 93 -2.44 15.67 3.97
N ILE A 94 -1.49 15.93 4.87
CA ILE A 94 -1.58 17.07 5.79
C ILE A 94 -1.72 18.38 5.02
N GLY A 95 -0.86 18.63 4.02
CA GLY A 95 -0.97 19.84 3.20
C GLY A 95 -2.32 19.96 2.46
N GLU A 96 -2.90 18.84 2.01
CA GLU A 96 -4.24 18.84 1.42
C GLU A 96 -5.36 19.09 2.44
N LEU A 97 -5.22 18.61 3.68
CA LEU A 97 -6.18 18.81 4.76
C LEU A 97 -6.12 20.21 5.36
N GLU A 98 -4.95 20.84 5.38
CA GLU A 98 -4.80 22.25 5.76
C GLU A 98 -5.58 23.17 4.80
N ALA A 99 -5.60 22.83 3.51
CA ALA A 99 -6.37 23.56 2.50
C ALA A 99 -7.87 23.23 2.52
N ASP A 100 -8.22 21.96 2.74
CA ASP A 100 -9.61 21.49 2.82
C ASP A 100 -9.73 20.30 3.79
N PRO A 101 -10.15 20.55 5.05
CA PRO A 101 -10.35 19.50 6.04
C PRO A 101 -11.39 18.44 5.62
N GLY A 102 -12.33 18.80 4.73
CA GLY A 102 -13.37 17.89 4.24
C GLY A 102 -12.83 16.71 3.43
N LYS A 103 -11.64 16.87 2.83
CA LYS A 103 -10.96 15.81 2.06
C LYS A 103 -10.64 14.57 2.87
N ILE A 104 -10.62 14.64 4.20
CA ILE A 104 -10.39 13.46 5.05
C ILE A 104 -11.35 12.32 4.71
N ARG A 105 -12.61 12.64 4.37
CA ARG A 105 -13.62 11.64 3.98
C ARG A 105 -13.27 10.94 2.67
N VAL A 106 -12.70 11.68 1.71
CA VAL A 106 -12.26 11.14 0.42
C VAL A 106 -11.07 10.20 0.62
N PHE A 107 -10.10 10.59 1.46
CA PHE A 107 -8.94 9.74 1.76
C PHE A 107 -9.34 8.47 2.50
N VAL A 108 -10.25 8.58 3.47
CA VAL A 108 -10.81 7.42 4.20
C VAL A 108 -11.55 6.49 3.24
N PHE A 109 -12.44 7.01 2.41
CA PHE A 109 -13.18 6.22 1.42
C PHE A 109 -12.23 5.54 0.42
N GLY A 110 -11.15 6.23 0.03
CA GLY A 110 -10.12 5.64 -0.81
C GLY A 110 -9.45 4.43 -0.17
N CYS A 111 -9.42 4.33 1.15
CA CYS A 111 -8.77 3.26 1.89
C CYS A 111 -9.69 2.12 2.34
N ASN A 112 -10.91 2.09 1.79
CA ASN A 112 -11.92 1.08 2.12
C ASN A 112 -11.35 -0.34 2.11
N GLU A 113 -11.73 -1.09 3.14
CA GLU A 113 -11.47 -2.51 3.37
C GLU A 113 -12.55 -3.37 2.68
#